data_AF-A0A818DJB9-F1
#
_entry.id   AF-A0A818DJB9-F1
#
_cell.length_a   1.000
_cell.length_b   1.000
_cell.length_c   1.000
_cell.angle_alpha   90.00
_cell.angle_beta   90.00
_cell.angle_gamma   90.00
#
_symmetry.space_group_name_H-M   'P 1'
#
loop_
_entity.id
_entity.type
_entity.pdbx_description
1 polymer ?
#
loop_
_entity_poly.entity_id
_entity_poly.type
_entity_poly.pdbx_seq_one_letter_code
_entity_poly.pdbx_strand_id
1 'polypeptide(L)'
;MHQRTTDLLMRTNNSAEAWHRRLSSVTQCQHPTLWLFIKNLKTEEHYIYCQLIKLNAGEKIQSNKKYLNYSVRLRNLIQHPLPSILQQLDGLAHNL
;
A
#
# COMPACT_ATOMS: atom_id res chain seq x y z
N MET A 1 -3.53 4.01 -12.99
CA MET A 1 -2.40 3.11 -12.62
C MET A 1 -1.09 3.51 -13.31
N HIS A 2 -1.08 3.64 -14.64
CA HIS A 2 0.11 4.01 -15.43
C HIS A 2 0.71 5.36 -15.00
N GLN A 3 -0.04 6.47 -15.14
CA GLN A 3 0.41 7.82 -14.76
C GLN A 3 0.89 7.91 -13.29
N ARG A 4 0.14 7.31 -12.35
CA ARG A 4 0.58 7.30 -10.94
C ARG A 4 1.91 6.56 -10.75
N THR A 5 2.21 5.56 -11.58
CA THR A 5 3.50 4.86 -11.52
C THR A 5 4.62 5.71 -12.11
N THR A 6 4.39 6.40 -13.23
CA THR A 6 5.37 7.32 -13.82
C THR A 6 5.72 8.45 -12.85
N ASP A 7 4.72 8.92 -12.11
CA ASP A 7 4.85 10.03 -11.14
C ASP A 7 5.37 9.56 -9.77
N LEU A 8 5.70 8.27 -9.60
CA LEU A 8 6.06 7.64 -8.31
C LEU A 8 5.03 7.88 -7.19
N LEU A 9 3.78 8.08 -7.57
CA LEU A 9 2.67 8.23 -6.65
C LEU A 9 2.09 6.87 -6.25
N MET A 10 1.60 6.79 -5.01
CA MET A 10 0.93 5.60 -4.51
C MET A 10 -0.30 5.26 -5.36
N ARG A 11 -0.40 4.02 -5.83
CA ARG A 11 -1.54 3.53 -6.61
C ARG A 11 -2.78 3.36 -5.72
N THR A 12 -3.97 3.63 -6.26
CA THR A 12 -5.23 3.51 -5.52
C THR A 12 -5.47 2.11 -4.96
N ASN A 13 -5.06 1.06 -5.69
CA ASN A 13 -5.12 -0.30 -5.18
C ASN A 13 -4.21 -0.50 -3.95
N ASN A 14 -3.01 0.10 -3.94
CA ASN A 14 -2.10 -0.02 -2.79
C ASN A 14 -2.75 0.54 -1.51
N SER A 15 -3.57 1.59 -1.61
CA SER A 15 -4.26 2.15 -0.44
C SER A 15 -5.38 1.26 0.05
N ALA A 16 -6.20 0.75 -0.87
CA ALA A 16 -7.28 -0.17 -0.53
C ALA A 16 -6.75 -1.46 0.10
N GLU A 17 -5.72 -2.07 -0.52
CA GLU A 17 -5.05 -3.25 0.03
C GLU A 17 -4.36 -2.99 1.36
N ALA A 18 -3.74 -1.81 1.53
CA ALA A 18 -3.10 -1.45 2.80
C ALA A 18 -4.15 -1.35 3.92
N TRP A 19 -5.29 -0.70 3.65
CA TRP A 19 -6.41 -0.65 4.60
C TRP A 19 -7.00 -2.01 4.87
N HIS A 20 -7.20 -2.83 3.84
CA HIS A 20 -7.67 -4.20 4.01
C HIS A 20 -6.72 -5.01 4.89
N ARG A 21 -5.41 -5.01 4.58
CA ARG A 21 -4.37 -5.67 5.38
C ARG A 21 -4.35 -5.18 6.83
N ARG A 22 -4.48 -3.87 7.04
CA ARG A 22 -4.53 -3.27 8.38
C ARG A 22 -5.76 -3.76 9.14
N LEU A 23 -6.95 -3.67 8.55
CA LEU A 23 -8.19 -4.11 9.18
C LEU A 23 -8.14 -5.62 9.49
N SER A 24 -7.69 -6.46 8.56
CA SER A 24 -7.51 -7.89 8.81
C SER A 24 -6.51 -8.17 9.95
N SER A 25 -5.43 -7.39 10.03
CA SER A 25 -4.43 -7.55 11.11
C SER A 25 -4.96 -7.18 12.50
N VAL A 26 -5.96 -6.30 12.55
CA VAL A 26 -6.57 -5.84 13.81
C VAL A 26 -7.73 -6.75 14.20
N THR A 27 -8.53 -7.19 13.24
CA THR A 27 -9.62 -8.12 13.52
C THR A 27 -9.14 -9.51 13.88
N GLN A 28 -8.00 -9.94 13.34
CA GLN A 28 -7.37 -11.26 13.57
C GLN A 28 -8.35 -12.44 13.44
N CYS A 29 -9.43 -12.25 12.66
CA CYS A 29 -10.53 -13.17 12.53
C CYS A 29 -11.11 -13.03 11.12
N GLN A 30 -11.45 -14.17 10.50
CA GLN A 30 -12.02 -14.22 9.17
C GLN A 30 -13.49 -13.77 9.13
N HIS A 31 -14.26 -14.08 10.19
CA HIS A 31 -15.69 -13.78 10.29
C HIS A 31 -16.03 -13.22 11.68
N PRO A 32 -15.62 -11.98 12.00
CA PRO A 32 -15.97 -11.36 13.26
C PRO A 32 -17.48 -11.12 13.35
N THR A 33 -18.03 -11.23 14.56
CA THR A 33 -19.39 -10.73 14.81
C THR A 33 -19.43 -9.22 14.56
N LEU A 34 -20.60 -8.67 14.21
CA LEU A 34 -20.76 -7.23 13.98
C LEU A 34 -20.25 -6.40 15.18
N TRP A 35 -20.51 -6.88 16.40
CA TRP A 35 -20.05 -6.22 17.62
C TRP A 35 -18.53 -6.18 17.75
N LEU A 36 -17.85 -7.32 17.52
CA LEU A 36 -16.39 -7.39 17.57
C LEU A 36 -15.77 -6.51 16.47
N PHE A 37 -16.38 -6.51 15.28
CA PHE A 37 -15.97 -5.67 14.17
C PHE A 37 -16.04 -4.18 14.53
N ILE A 38 -17.17 -3.72 15.10
CA ILE A 38 -17.33 -2.32 15.55
C ILE A 38 -16.30 -1.97 16.63
N LYS A 39 -16.05 -2.87 17.58
CA LYS A 39 -15.04 -2.65 18.63
C LYS A 39 -13.66 -2.44 18.03
N ASN A 40 -13.28 -3.27 17.06
CA ASN A 40 -11.99 -3.17 16.37
C ASN A 40 -11.88 -1.90 15.50
N LEU A 41 -12.98 -1.45 14.88
CA LEU A 41 -13.01 -0.17 14.17
C LEU A 41 -12.73 1.02 15.10
N LYS A 42 -13.33 1.04 16.30
CA LYS A 42 -13.07 2.11 17.28
C LYS A 42 -11.61 2.14 17.74
N THR A 43 -10.99 0.97 17.93
CA THR A 43 -9.56 0.92 18.28
C THR A 43 -8.67 1.43 17.15
N GLU A 44 -9.02 1.13 15.89
CA GLU A 44 -8.29 1.64 14.73
C GLU A 44 -8.46 3.15 14.55
N GLU A 45 -9.67 3.67 14.72
CA GLU A 45 -9.92 5.10 14.70
C GLU A 45 -9.03 5.85 15.71
N HIS A 46 -8.96 5.35 16.95
CA HIS A 46 -8.11 5.92 17.98
C HIS A 46 -6.62 5.87 17.59
N TYR A 47 -6.15 4.75 17.03
CA TYR A 47 -4.78 4.62 16.53
C TYR A 47 -4.48 5.65 15.43
N ILE A 48 -5.36 5.79 14.44
CA ILE A 48 -5.23 6.75 13.34
C ILE A 48 -5.16 8.18 13.88
N TYR A 49 -6.03 8.51 14.83
CA TYR A 49 -6.04 9.83 15.47
C TYR A 49 -4.70 10.16 16.15
N CYS A 50 -4.14 9.22 16.90
CA CYS A 50 -2.81 9.36 17.50
C CYS A 50 -1.71 9.56 16.45
N GLN A 51 -1.78 8.83 15.32
CA GLN A 51 -0.83 9.01 14.22
C GLN A 51 -0.99 10.38 13.54
N LEU A 52 -2.21 10.89 13.37
CA LEU A 52 -2.45 12.24 12.84
C LEU A 52 -1.85 13.33 13.74
N ILE A 53 -2.00 13.21 15.06
CA ILE A 53 -1.39 14.14 16.02
C ILE A 53 0.14 14.16 15.85
N LYS A 54 0.77 12.99 15.75
CA LYS A 54 2.21 12.88 15.52
C LYS A 54 2.67 13.55 14.22
N LEU A 55 1.90 13.37 13.14
CA LEU A 55 2.18 14.03 11.86
C LEU A 55 2.07 15.55 11.97
N ASN A 56 1.03 16.04 12.65
CA ASN A 56 0.86 17.47 12.90
C ASN A 56 1.97 18.04 13.78
N ALA A 57 2.56 17.23 14.66
CA ALA A 57 3.74 17.57 15.44
C ALA A 57 5.06 17.53 14.63
N GLY A 58 5.00 17.19 13.33
CA GLY A 58 6.16 17.18 12.43
C GLY A 58 6.93 15.86 12.37
N GLU A 59 6.38 14.78 12.95
CA GLU A 59 7.01 13.46 12.85
C GLU A 59 7.01 12.97 11.39
N LYS A 60 8.17 12.52 10.90
CA LYS A 60 8.31 12.03 9.52
C LYS A 60 7.97 10.55 9.43
N ILE A 61 6.98 10.20 8.62
CA ILE A 61 6.72 8.80 8.27
C ILE A 61 7.84 8.32 7.35
N GLN A 62 8.54 7.27 7.78
CA GLN A 62 9.48 6.58 6.92
C GLN A 62 8.75 5.54 6.08
N SER A 63 8.74 5.76 4.76
CA SER A 63 8.27 4.75 3.81
C SER A 63 9.23 3.56 3.81
N ASN A 64 8.68 2.34 3.92
CA ASN A 64 9.50 1.14 3.92
C ASN A 64 10.25 1.00 2.57
N LYS A 65 11.58 0.90 2.66
CA LYS A 65 12.52 0.82 1.53
C LYS A 65 12.12 -0.23 0.49
N LYS A 66 11.55 -1.37 0.92
CA LYS A 66 11.07 -2.43 0.02
C LYS A 66 10.04 -1.90 -0.99
N TYR A 67 9.07 -1.13 -0.53
CA TYR A 67 8.00 -0.60 -1.39
C TYR A 67 8.46 0.59 -2.25
N LEU A 68 9.44 1.36 -1.77
CA LEU A 68 10.08 2.39 -2.58
C LEU A 68 10.84 1.77 -3.76
N ASN A 69 11.70 0.78 -3.47
CA ASN A 69 12.45 0.05 -4.50
C ASN A 69 11.53 -0.66 -5.49
N TYR A 70 10.39 -1.16 -5.03
CA TYR A 70 9.36 -1.71 -5.90
C TYR A 70 8.80 -0.68 -6.89
N SER A 71 8.42 0.50 -6.39
CA SER A 71 7.87 1.56 -7.23
C SER A 71 8.87 2.04 -8.27
N VAL A 72 10.15 2.12 -7.90
CA VAL A 72 11.25 2.50 -8.82
C VAL A 72 11.43 1.45 -9.93
N ARG A 73 11.50 0.16 -9.60
CA ARG A 73 11.62 -0.91 -10.62
C ARG A 73 10.46 -0.90 -11.60
N LEU A 74 9.23 -0.82 -11.08
CA LEU A 74 8.05 -0.73 -11.93
C LEU A 74 8.04 0.51 -12.83
N ARG A 75 8.53 1.66 -12.34
CA ARG A 75 8.68 2.85 -13.18
C ARG A 75 9.69 2.59 -14.29
N ASN A 76 10.82 1.96 -13.99
CA ASN A 76 11.85 1.65 -14.98
C ASN A 76 11.32 0.73 -16.07
N LEU A 77 10.57 -0.32 -15.72
CA LEU A 77 9.94 -1.22 -16.69
C LEU A 77 8.93 -0.51 -17.60
N ILE A 78 8.25 0.52 -17.11
CA ILE A 78 7.31 1.32 -17.92
C ILE A 78 8.07 2.30 -18.82
N GLN A 79 9.14 2.91 -18.33
CA GLN A 79 9.96 3.87 -19.11
C GLN A 79 10.81 3.17 -20.18
N HIS A 80 11.24 1.94 -19.94
CA HIS A 80 12.08 1.14 -20.81
C HIS A 80 11.40 -0.21 -21.09
N PRO A 81 10.41 -0.27 -21.98
CA PRO A 81 9.69 -1.49 -22.26
C PRO A 81 10.58 -2.53 -22.95
N LEU A 82 10.40 -3.78 -22.55
CA LEU A 82 11.05 -4.94 -23.15
C LEU A 82 10.50 -5.18 -24.57
N PRO A 83 11.31 -5.77 -25.47
CA PRO A 83 10.98 -5.89 -26.89
C PRO A 83 9.79 -6.80 -27.17
N SER A 84 9.48 -7.76 -26.27
CA SER A 84 8.32 -8.64 -26.39
C SER A 84 7.32 -8.39 -25.27
N ILE A 85 6.03 -8.40 -25.61
CA ILE A 85 4.93 -8.27 -24.66
C ILE A 85 4.99 -9.36 -23.59
N LEU A 86 5.37 -10.59 -23.94
CA LEU A 86 5.50 -11.68 -22.98
C LEU A 86 6.62 -11.41 -21.96
N GLN A 87 7.76 -10.91 -22.42
CA GLN A 87 8.87 -10.53 -21.55
C GLN A 87 8.50 -9.34 -20.65
N GLN A 88 7.73 -8.39 -21.19
CA GLN A 88 7.23 -7.26 -20.42
C GLN A 88 6.29 -7.73 -19.29
N LEU A 89 5.34 -8.62 -19.59
CA LEU A 89 4.43 -9.19 -18.60
C LEU A 89 5.18 -10.02 -17.56
N ASP A 90 6.19 -10.78 -17.98
CA ASP A 90 7.03 -11.58 -17.10
C ASP A 90 7.86 -10.70 -16.14
N GLY A 91 8.44 -9.61 -16.66
CA GLY A 91 9.13 -8.61 -15.85
C GLY A 91 8.23 -7.92 -14.84
N LEU A 92 6.98 -7.62 -15.21
CA LEU A 92 5.98 -7.06 -14.30
C LEU A 92 5.57 -8.06 -13.21
N ALA A 93 5.42 -9.34 -13.56
CA ALA A 93 5.03 -10.40 -12.63
C ALA A 93 6.14 -10.71 -11.63
N HIS A 94 7.38 -10.81 -12.09
CA HIS A 94 8.55 -11.10 -11.27
C HIS A 94 9.18 -9.87 -10.62
N ASN A 95 8.68 -8.68 -10.94
CA ASN A 95 9.18 -7.43 -10.38
C ASN A 95 10.70 -7.29 -10.63
N LEU A 96 11.10 -7.52 -11.88
CA LEU A 96 12.47 -7.34 -12.35
C LEU A 96 12.80 -5.85 -12.50
#